data_AF-A0AAV4XHK2-F1
#
_entry.id   AF-A0AAV4XHK2-F1
#
_cell.length_a   1.000
_cell.length_b   1.000
_cell.length_c   1.000
_cell.angle_alpha   90.00
_cell.angle_beta   90.00
_cell.angle_gamma   90.00
#
_symmetry.space_group_name_H-M   'P 1'
#
loop_
_entity.id
_entity.type
_entity.pdbx_description
1 polymer ?
#
loop_
_entity_poly.entity_id
_entity_poly.type
_entity_poly.pdbx_seq_one_letter_code
_entity_poly.pdbx_strand_id
1 'polypeptide(L)'
;MLRGKLGQARHASSEELTGRSFFSSVEHPAVLQIDKISLDDEGIYRCRVDFKKARTRHSAILVTVVVPPGVPIVKDINGEVLSGIVGPYNEGEGLHLICETEGGKPSPSLLWYKGPSKVIDDSYEIMSPLIIRNELVISSCNAETSCKRSPAKPATTKFRRQYRAPLS
;
A
#
# COMPACT_ATOMS: atom_id res chain seq x y z
N MET A 1 -11.23 -18.88 44.14
CA MET A 1 -11.51 -18.40 42.77
C MET A 1 -10.44 -17.39 42.35
N LEU A 2 -9.50 -17.77 41.49
CA LEU A 2 -8.47 -16.85 40.99
C LEU A 2 -9.07 -15.93 39.91
N ARG A 3 -9.30 -14.66 40.25
CA ARG A 3 -9.52 -13.58 39.27
C ARG A 3 -8.15 -13.20 38.68
N GLY A 4 -7.73 -13.87 37.61
CA GLY A 4 -6.53 -13.49 36.87
C GLY A 4 -6.72 -12.11 36.24
N LYS A 5 -5.75 -11.19 36.43
CA LYS A 5 -5.72 -9.91 35.72
C LYS A 5 -5.41 -10.18 34.24
N LEU A 6 -6.12 -9.53 33.31
CA LEU A 6 -5.95 -9.75 31.86
C LEU A 6 -4.50 -9.52 31.39
N GLY A 7 -3.78 -8.59 32.03
CA GLY A 7 -2.36 -8.30 31.76
C GLY A 7 -1.37 -9.38 32.21
N GLN A 8 -1.83 -10.45 32.87
CA GLN A 8 -1.02 -11.62 33.26
C GLN A 8 -1.38 -12.86 32.42
N ALA A 9 -2.22 -12.72 31.39
CA ALA A 9 -2.56 -13.82 30.51
C ALA A 9 -1.31 -14.31 29.74
N ARG A 10 -1.14 -15.63 29.64
CA ARG A 10 -0.10 -16.22 28.79
C ARG A 10 -0.54 -16.12 27.35
N HIS A 11 0.23 -15.39 26.55
CA HIS A 11 0.01 -15.29 25.11
C HIS A 11 0.90 -16.32 24.41
N ALA A 12 0.32 -17.02 23.43
CA ALA A 12 1.05 -17.90 22.54
C ALA A 12 0.84 -17.39 21.11
N SER A 13 1.93 -17.30 20.37
CA SER A 13 1.95 -17.01 18.95
C SER A 13 2.23 -18.29 18.17
N SER A 14 1.87 -18.33 16.89
CA SER A 14 2.42 -19.32 15.96
C SER A 14 3.94 -19.14 15.86
N GLU A 15 4.63 -20.16 15.37
CA GLU A 15 6.08 -20.12 15.15
C GLU A 15 6.49 -18.94 14.25
N GLU A 16 5.74 -18.68 13.19
CA GLU A 16 5.95 -17.60 12.21
C GLU A 16 5.87 -16.19 12.84
N LEU A 17 4.99 -16.01 13.84
CA LEU A 17 4.73 -14.73 14.51
C LEU A 17 5.54 -14.55 15.81
N THR A 18 6.35 -15.54 16.16
CA THR A 18 7.12 -15.55 17.41
C THR A 18 8.10 -14.38 17.46
N GLY A 19 8.05 -13.62 18.56
CA GLY A 19 8.92 -12.47 18.80
C GLY A 19 8.53 -11.18 18.06
N ARG A 20 7.47 -11.21 17.23
CA ARG A 20 6.97 -10.03 16.51
C ARG A 20 5.48 -9.76 16.69
N SER A 21 4.71 -10.69 17.26
CA SER A 21 3.30 -10.46 17.62
C SER A 21 3.12 -10.20 19.11
N PHE A 22 2.33 -9.17 19.45
CA PHE A 22 2.05 -8.74 20.81
C PHE A 22 0.55 -8.50 21.00
N PHE A 23 -0.01 -9.00 22.09
CA PHE A 23 -1.40 -8.70 22.46
C PHE A 23 -1.42 -7.54 23.45
N SER A 24 -2.07 -6.44 23.08
CA SER A 24 -2.27 -5.28 23.95
C SER A 24 -3.71 -5.23 24.45
N SER A 25 -3.87 -5.48 25.75
CA SER A 25 -5.13 -5.27 26.48
C SER A 25 -5.29 -3.84 27.02
N VAL A 26 -4.29 -2.98 26.83
CA VAL A 26 -4.32 -1.58 27.27
C VAL A 26 -5.23 -0.77 26.35
N GLU A 27 -5.22 -1.06 25.04
CA GLU A 27 -6.15 -0.48 24.09
C GLU A 27 -7.56 -1.08 24.26
N HIS A 28 -8.59 -0.27 24.01
CA HIS A 28 -10.00 -0.68 24.08
C HIS A 28 -10.70 -0.42 22.73
N PRO A 29 -11.09 -1.48 21.98
CA PRO A 29 -10.94 -2.91 22.30
C PRO A 29 -9.48 -3.37 22.30
N ALA A 30 -9.19 -4.52 22.92
CA ALA A 30 -7.86 -5.12 22.90
C ALA A 30 -7.40 -5.43 21.47
N VAL A 31 -6.11 -5.22 21.19
CA VAL A 31 -5.54 -5.29 19.85
C VAL A 31 -4.41 -6.33 19.76
N LEU A 32 -4.31 -6.97 18.60
CA LEU A 32 -3.13 -7.73 18.19
C LEU A 32 -2.24 -6.79 17.40
N GLN A 33 -1.01 -6.58 17.85
CA GLN A 33 0.02 -5.84 17.15
C GLN A 33 1.02 -6.83 16.54
N ILE A 34 1.36 -6.65 15.27
CA ILE A 34 2.37 -7.43 14.57
C ILE A 34 3.40 -6.45 14.02
N ASP A 35 4.63 -6.56 14.49
CA ASP A 35 5.76 -5.78 14.01
C ASP A 35 6.43 -6.50 12.84
N LYS A 36 7.14 -5.74 11.99
CA LYS A 36 7.87 -6.28 10.82
C LYS A 36 6.95 -7.12 9.91
N ILE A 37 5.89 -6.49 9.42
CA ILE A 37 4.92 -7.08 8.50
C ILE A 37 5.63 -7.57 7.23
N SER A 38 5.26 -8.77 6.81
CA SER A 38 5.71 -9.46 5.59
C SER A 38 4.49 -9.82 4.72
N LEU A 39 4.73 -10.26 3.48
CA LEU A 39 3.65 -10.69 2.58
C LEU A 39 2.90 -11.93 3.10
N ASP A 40 3.58 -12.79 3.87
CA ASP A 40 3.00 -14.02 4.42
C ASP A 40 2.03 -13.74 5.59
N ASP A 41 2.05 -12.52 6.13
CA ASP A 41 1.09 -12.09 7.16
C ASP A 41 -0.28 -11.74 6.55
N GLU A 42 -0.42 -11.75 5.22
CA GLU A 42 -1.70 -11.56 4.53
C GLU A 42 -2.64 -12.76 4.75
N GLY A 43 -3.89 -12.48 5.14
CA GLY A 43 -4.86 -13.55 5.33
C GLY A 43 -6.00 -13.20 6.26
N ILE A 44 -6.74 -14.23 6.68
CA ILE A 44 -7.91 -14.08 7.54
C ILE A 44 -7.52 -14.30 9.00
N TYR A 45 -7.57 -13.22 9.77
CA TYR A 45 -7.34 -13.24 11.22
C TYR A 45 -8.65 -13.45 11.95
N ARG A 46 -8.67 -14.38 12.91
CA ARG A 46 -9.85 -14.72 13.70
C ARG A 46 -9.65 -14.35 15.16
N CYS A 47 -10.55 -13.55 15.70
CA CYS A 47 -10.62 -13.27 17.13
C CYS A 47 -11.74 -14.10 17.76
N ARG A 48 -11.40 -14.88 18.78
CA ARG A 48 -12.29 -15.74 19.57
C ARG A 48 -12.27 -15.29 21.02
N VAL A 49 -13.45 -15.12 21.61
CA VAL A 49 -13.60 -14.82 23.04
C VAL A 49 -14.66 -15.73 23.64
N ASP A 50 -14.24 -16.62 24.55
CA ASP A 50 -15.13 -17.50 25.30
C ASP A 50 -15.56 -16.85 26.62
N PHE A 51 -16.84 -16.97 26.97
CA PHE A 51 -17.41 -16.40 28.19
C PHE A 51 -17.95 -17.51 29.08
N LYS A 52 -17.85 -17.34 30.41
CA LYS A 52 -18.35 -18.35 31.37
C LYS A 52 -19.86 -18.55 31.33
N LYS A 53 -20.64 -17.51 31.01
CA LYS A 53 -22.11 -17.49 31.07
C LYS A 53 -22.76 -16.92 29.81
N ALA A 54 -22.01 -16.74 28.74
CA ALA A 54 -22.50 -16.19 27.49
C ALA A 54 -21.92 -16.95 26.31
N ARG A 55 -22.53 -16.79 25.13
CA ARG A 55 -22.04 -17.42 23.90
C ARG A 55 -20.65 -16.89 23.55
N THR A 56 -19.78 -17.79 23.08
CA THR A 56 -18.50 -17.42 22.46
C THR A 56 -18.72 -16.40 21.35
N ARG A 57 -17.93 -15.34 21.36
CA ARG A 57 -17.91 -14.34 20.29
C ARG A 57 -16.77 -14.64 19.34
N HIS A 58 -17.07 -14.66 18.05
CA HIS A 58 -16.09 -14.83 16.99
C HIS A 58 -16.19 -13.69 16.00
N SER A 59 -15.04 -13.25 15.50
CA SER A 59 -14.95 -12.30 14.40
C SER A 59 -13.78 -12.67 13.50
N ALA A 60 -13.91 -12.37 12.22
CA ALA A 60 -12.88 -12.57 11.22
C ALA A 60 -12.61 -11.25 10.49
N ILE A 61 -11.35 -10.99 10.19
CA ILE A 61 -10.90 -9.80 9.45
C ILE A 61 -9.94 -10.26 8.37
N LEU A 62 -10.15 -9.80 7.14
CA LEU A 62 -9.19 -9.97 6.05
C LEU A 62 -8.11 -8.88 6.19
N VAL A 63 -6.87 -9.30 6.36
CA VAL A 63 -5.70 -8.44 6.37
C VAL A 63 -5.05 -8.56 5.00
N THR A 64 -4.81 -7.41 4.36
CA THR A 64 -4.10 -7.30 3.08
C THR A 64 -2.82 -6.52 3.28
N VAL A 65 -1.73 -6.98 2.68
CA VAL A 65 -0.42 -6.33 2.79
C VAL A 65 -0.21 -5.45 1.55
N VAL A 66 0.11 -4.18 1.79
CA VAL A 66 0.41 -3.22 0.73
C VAL A 66 1.91 -3.05 0.60
N VAL A 67 2.41 -3.17 -0.63
CA VAL A 67 3.81 -2.91 -0.96
C VAL A 67 3.88 -1.61 -1.77
N PRO A 68 4.69 -0.61 -1.38
CA PRO A 68 4.84 0.60 -2.16
C PRO A 68 5.56 0.29 -3.48
N PRO A 69 5.11 0.85 -4.61
CA PRO A 69 5.82 0.71 -5.88
C PRO A 69 7.15 1.50 -5.86
N GLY A 70 8.09 1.05 -6.69
CA GLY A 70 9.38 1.70 -6.94
C GLY A 70 9.24 3.11 -7.49
N VAL A 71 10.31 3.91 -7.43
CA VAL A 71 10.29 5.26 -8.02
C VAL A 71 10.17 5.13 -9.54
N PRO A 72 9.27 5.87 -10.22
CA PRO A 72 9.13 5.78 -11.66
C PRO A 72 10.40 6.33 -12.33
N ILE A 73 10.83 5.64 -13.40
CA ILE A 73 11.96 6.04 -14.23
C ILE A 73 11.40 6.49 -15.56
N VAL A 74 11.82 7.66 -16.02
CA VAL A 74 11.45 8.20 -17.33
C VAL A 74 12.57 7.89 -18.31
N LYS A 75 12.21 7.41 -19.50
CA LYS A 75 13.12 7.08 -20.60
C LYS A 75 12.65 7.77 -21.88
N ASP A 76 13.57 7.95 -22.83
CA ASP A 76 13.22 8.31 -24.20
C ASP A 76 12.84 7.08 -25.04
N ILE A 77 12.58 7.28 -26.34
CA ILE A 77 12.31 6.20 -27.30
C ILE A 77 13.49 5.24 -27.50
N ASN A 78 14.72 5.70 -27.28
CA ASN A 78 15.94 4.89 -27.37
C ASN A 78 16.21 4.08 -26.10
N GLY A 79 15.42 4.31 -25.04
CA GLY A 79 15.56 3.67 -23.74
C GLY A 79 16.58 4.36 -22.81
N GLU A 80 17.10 5.52 -23.19
CA GLU A 80 17.99 6.31 -22.35
C GLU A 80 17.22 6.92 -21.17
N VAL A 81 17.75 6.77 -19.97
CA VAL A 81 17.12 7.31 -18.76
C VAL A 81 17.27 8.82 -18.76
N LEU A 82 16.12 9.48 -18.71
CA LEU A 82 16.03 10.93 -18.66
C LEU A 82 15.98 11.41 -17.20
N SER A 83 16.87 12.33 -16.84
CA SER A 83 16.91 12.93 -15.50
C SER A 83 17.09 14.44 -15.57
N GLY A 84 16.30 15.19 -14.79
CA GLY A 84 16.39 16.64 -14.73
C GLY A 84 15.66 17.34 -15.89
N ILE A 85 16.21 18.47 -16.35
CA ILE A 85 15.67 19.20 -17.50
C ILE A 85 16.12 18.48 -18.76
N VAL A 86 15.17 17.88 -19.47
CA VAL A 86 15.43 17.19 -20.73
C VAL A 86 15.21 18.19 -21.87
N GLY A 87 16.28 18.56 -22.57
CA GLY A 87 16.26 19.54 -23.66
C GLY A 87 17.50 20.45 -23.66
N PRO A 88 17.71 21.27 -24.69
CA PRO A 88 16.69 21.86 -25.56
C PRO A 88 16.28 20.99 -26.76
N TYR A 89 14.98 20.86 -26.98
CA TYR A 89 14.39 20.23 -28.16
C TYR A 89 13.88 21.29 -29.14
N ASN A 90 13.96 21.03 -30.44
CA ASN A 90 13.50 21.99 -31.46
C ASN A 90 11.96 22.04 -31.48
N GLU A 91 11.38 23.23 -31.65
CA GLU A 91 9.94 23.37 -31.85
C GLU A 91 9.49 22.60 -33.11
N GLY A 92 8.60 21.62 -32.93
CA GLY A 92 8.10 20.73 -33.99
C GLY A 92 8.69 19.31 -33.96
N GLU A 93 9.72 19.06 -33.16
CA GLU A 93 10.23 17.72 -32.90
C GLU A 93 9.38 17.05 -31.80
N GLY A 94 8.78 15.91 -32.11
CA GLY A 94 7.93 15.17 -31.17
C GLY A 94 8.77 14.46 -30.11
N LEU A 95 8.45 14.68 -28.83
CA LEU A 95 9.10 14.03 -27.70
C LEU A 95 8.29 12.80 -27.28
N HIS A 96 8.90 11.62 -27.35
CA HIS A 96 8.31 10.37 -26.86
C HIS A 96 8.95 10.00 -25.52
N LEU A 97 8.13 10.04 -24.47
CA LEU A 97 8.52 9.72 -23.12
C LEU A 97 7.90 8.39 -22.69
N ILE A 98 8.72 7.53 -22.11
CA ILE A 98 8.30 6.25 -21.57
C ILE A 98 8.53 6.29 -20.07
N CYS A 99 7.46 6.18 -19.29
CA CYS A 99 7.54 6.09 -17.83
C CYS A 99 7.32 4.66 -17.39
N GLU A 100 8.24 4.14 -16.57
CA GLU A 100 8.15 2.79 -16.01
C GLU A 100 8.27 2.80 -14.50
N THR A 101 7.52 1.94 -13.82
CA THR A 101 7.71 1.66 -12.39
C THR A 101 7.70 0.16 -12.15
N GLU A 102 8.45 -0.27 -11.14
CA GLU A 102 8.57 -1.67 -10.75
C GLU A 102 7.90 -1.96 -9.40
N GLY A 103 7.23 -3.10 -9.34
CA GLY A 103 6.60 -3.66 -8.15
C GLY A 103 5.36 -2.91 -7.70
N GLY A 104 5.06 -3.08 -6.42
CA GLY A 104 3.85 -2.57 -5.79
C GLY A 104 2.76 -3.63 -5.66
N LYS A 105 2.08 -3.61 -4.52
CA LYS A 105 0.91 -4.45 -4.22
C LYS A 105 -0.13 -3.57 -3.53
N PRO A 106 -1.32 -3.35 -4.12
CA PRO A 106 -1.74 -3.77 -5.45
C PRO A 106 -0.89 -3.12 -6.56
N SER A 107 -0.99 -3.62 -7.79
CA SER A 107 -0.34 -3.03 -8.96
C SER A 107 -0.64 -1.53 -9.04
N PRO A 108 0.39 -0.67 -9.21
CA PRO A 108 0.20 0.77 -9.22
C PRO A 108 -0.35 1.27 -10.55
N SER A 109 -0.86 2.51 -10.57
CA SER A 109 -1.11 3.26 -11.80
C SER A 109 -0.01 4.29 -12.05
N LEU A 110 0.27 4.61 -13.31
CA LEU A 110 1.19 5.67 -13.72
C LEU A 110 0.42 6.79 -14.43
N LEU A 111 0.68 8.03 -14.02
CA LEU A 111 0.05 9.23 -14.58
C LEU A 111 1.12 10.25 -14.96
N TRP A 112 0.90 10.92 -16.10
CA TRP A 112 1.67 12.07 -16.52
C TRP A 112 1.04 13.36 -16.08
N TYR A 113 1.87 14.28 -15.60
CA TYR A 113 1.50 15.60 -15.16
C TYR A 113 2.22 16.68 -15.96
N LYS A 114 1.50 17.75 -16.29
CA LYS A 114 2.05 19.02 -16.79
C LYS A 114 2.06 20.03 -15.64
N GLY A 115 3.24 20.53 -15.30
CA GLY A 115 3.43 21.37 -14.11
C GLY A 115 3.03 20.64 -12.81
N PRO A 116 2.50 21.35 -11.79
CA PRO A 116 2.40 20.80 -10.44
C PRO A 116 1.31 19.72 -10.26
N SER A 117 0.18 19.84 -10.98
CA SER A 117 -1.02 19.04 -10.66
C SER A 117 -1.92 18.68 -11.85
N LYS A 118 -1.66 19.18 -13.07
CA LYS A 118 -2.52 18.89 -14.22
C LYS A 118 -2.17 17.53 -14.82
N VAL A 119 -3.02 16.52 -14.63
CA VAL A 119 -2.91 15.25 -15.35
C VAL A 119 -3.12 15.48 -16.84
N ILE A 120 -2.23 14.93 -17.67
CA ILE A 120 -2.30 15.00 -19.13
C ILE A 120 -2.45 13.63 -19.79
N ASP A 121 -2.06 12.58 -19.08
CA ASP A 121 -2.29 11.20 -19.51
C ASP A 121 -2.37 10.28 -18.29
N ASP A 122 -3.32 9.33 -18.33
CA ASP A 122 -3.54 8.27 -17.36
C ASP A 122 -3.66 6.89 -18.02
N SER A 123 -3.21 6.76 -19.28
CA SER A 123 -3.26 5.52 -20.07
C SER A 123 -1.99 4.69 -19.84
N TYR A 124 -2.05 3.80 -18.83
CA TYR A 124 -0.93 2.91 -18.49
C TYR A 124 -1.25 1.45 -18.84
N GLU A 125 -0.19 0.68 -19.08
CA GLU A 125 -0.23 -0.73 -19.42
C GLU A 125 0.58 -1.58 -18.43
N ILE A 126 0.10 -2.81 -18.20
CA ILE A 126 0.77 -3.82 -17.38
C ILE A 126 1.64 -4.66 -18.31
N MET A 127 2.93 -4.34 -18.40
CA MET A 127 3.88 -5.07 -19.25
C MET A 127 4.22 -6.44 -18.67
N SER A 128 4.32 -6.53 -17.34
CA SER A 128 4.55 -7.77 -16.60
C SER A 128 3.95 -7.64 -15.19
N PRO A 129 3.89 -8.72 -14.38
CA PRO A 129 3.33 -8.65 -13.03
C PRO A 129 3.98 -7.58 -12.13
N LEU A 130 5.22 -7.19 -12.44
CA LEU A 130 5.97 -6.18 -11.69
C LEU A 130 6.22 -4.90 -12.49
N ILE A 131 6.01 -4.85 -13.80
CA ILE A 131 6.37 -3.66 -14.60
C ILE A 131 5.11 -3.01 -15.14
N ILE A 132 4.91 -1.74 -14.76
CA ILE A 132 3.87 -0.87 -15.30
C ILE A 132 4.52 0.21 -16.14
N ARG A 133 3.95 0.46 -17.32
CA ARG A 133 4.47 1.44 -18.28
C ARG A 133 3.38 2.43 -18.69
N ASN A 134 3.75 3.68 -18.90
CA ASN A 134 2.91 4.70 -19.52
C ASN A 134 3.74 5.46 -20.57
N GLU A 135 3.26 5.52 -21.81
CA GLU A 135 3.93 6.18 -22.92
C GLU A 135 3.21 7.48 -23.32
N LEU A 136 3.97 8.58 -23.39
CA LEU A 136 3.45 9.90 -23.72
C LEU A 136 4.19 10.49 -24.91
N VAL A 137 3.45 10.87 -25.94
CA VAL A 137 3.98 11.58 -27.12
C VAL A 137 3.54 13.04 -27.05
N ILE A 138 4.52 13.96 -27.02
CA ILE A 138 4.29 15.40 -26.92
C ILE A 138 4.78 16.06 -28.20
N SER A 139 3.90 16.79 -28.89
CA SER A 139 4.24 17.51 -30.13
C SER A 139 4.82 18.91 -29.92
N SER A 140 4.82 19.44 -28.69
CA SER A 140 5.37 20.78 -28.34
C SER A 140 6.03 20.78 -26.95
N CYS A 141 7.33 21.03 -26.89
CA CYS A 141 8.17 20.83 -25.69
C CYS A 141 8.25 22.01 -24.70
N ASN A 142 7.39 23.02 -24.79
CA ASN A 142 7.53 24.26 -24.00
C ASN A 142 7.01 24.12 -22.55
N ALA A 143 7.02 22.93 -21.95
CA ALA A 143 6.46 22.73 -20.62
C ALA A 143 7.13 21.64 -19.79
N GLU A 144 7.24 21.90 -18.48
CA GLU A 144 7.66 20.95 -17.46
C GLU A 144 6.66 19.79 -17.35
N THR A 145 7.14 18.56 -17.54
CA THR A 145 6.36 17.33 -17.40
C THR A 145 6.96 16.40 -16.37
N SER A 146 6.12 15.70 -15.62
CA SER A 146 6.55 14.72 -14.63
C SER A 146 5.66 13.50 -14.61
N CYS A 147 6.25 12.31 -14.48
CA CYS A 147 5.50 11.08 -14.28
C CYS A 147 5.44 10.73 -12.80
N LYS A 148 4.24 10.35 -12.31
CA LYS A 148 4.04 9.96 -10.91
C LYS A 148 3.22 8.67 -10.84
N ARG A 149 3.53 7.85 -9.84
CA ARG A 149 2.77 6.65 -9.48
C ARG A 149 1.63 6.97 -8.51
N SER A 150 0.57 6.16 -8.52
CA SER A 150 -0.47 6.23 -7.51
C SER A 150 0.12 6.11 -6.10
N PRO A 151 -0.33 6.92 -5.12
CA PRO A 151 0.10 6.76 -3.74
C PRO A 151 -0.33 5.39 -3.21
N ALA A 152 0.60 4.68 -2.56
CA ALA A 152 0.27 3.48 -1.83
C ALA A 152 -0.70 3.86 -0.70
N LYS A 153 -1.90 3.27 -0.68
CA LYS A 153 -2.82 3.44 0.44
C LYS A 153 -2.16 2.78 1.66
N PRO A 154 -1.92 3.49 2.78
CA PRO A 154 -1.30 2.88 3.93
C PRO A 154 -2.18 1.72 4.44
N ALA A 155 -1.58 0.54 4.59
CA ALA A 155 -2.19 -0.53 5.37
C ALA A 155 -2.39 0.02 6.79
N THR A 156 -3.64 0.15 7.21
CA THR A 156 -3.98 0.71 8.52
C THR A 156 -3.50 -0.25 9.59
N THR A 157 -2.27 -0.07 10.10
CA THR A 157 -1.69 -0.88 11.20
C THR A 157 -2.21 -0.41 12.55
N LYS A 158 -3.54 -0.30 12.65
CA LYS A 158 -4.30 -0.18 13.89
C LYS A 158 -5.64 -0.89 13.68
N PHE A 159 -5.73 -2.09 14.25
CA PHE A 159 -6.93 -2.92 14.18
C PHE A 159 -8.01 -2.38 15.12
N ARG A 160 -8.78 -1.39 14.66
CA ARG A 160 -9.92 -0.87 15.43
C ARG A 160 -11.22 -1.29 14.77
N ARG A 161 -11.99 -2.17 15.43
CA ARG A 161 -13.41 -2.34 15.11
C ARG A 161 -14.18 -1.25 15.84
N GLN A 162 -14.79 -0.30 15.11
CA GLN A 162 -15.83 0.58 15.68
C GLN A 162 -17.09 -0.27 15.91
N TYR A 163 -17.38 -0.62 17.16
CA TYR A 163 -18.73 -1.01 17.53
C TYR A 163 -19.50 0.27 17.86
N ARG A 164 -20.50 0.61 17.05
CA ARG A 164 -21.59 1.49 17.51
C ARG A 164 -22.39 0.65 18.51
N ALA A 165 -22.42 1.06 19.77
CA ALA A 165 -23.33 0.46 20.75
C ALA A 165 -24.79 0.74 20.30
N PRO A 166 -25.73 -0.20 20.46
CA PRO A 166 -27.14 0.18 20.49
C PRO A 166 -27.33 1.08 21.71
N LEU A 167 -27.95 2.25 21.49
CA LEU A 167 -28.49 3.06 22.56
C LEU A 167 -29.55 2.22 23.29
N SER A 168 -29.38 2.04 24.60
CA SER A 168 -30.45 1.65 25.52
C SER A 168 -30.91 2.89 26.26
#